data_AF-A0A655IV68-F1
#
_entry.id   AF-A0A655IV68-F1
#
_cell.length_a   1.000
_cell.length_b   1.000
_cell.length_c   1.000
_cell.angle_alpha   90.00
_cell.angle_beta   90.00
_cell.angle_gamma   90.00
#
_symmetry.space_group_name_H-M   'P 1'
#
loop_
_entity.id
_entity.type
_entity.pdbx_description
1 polymer ?
#
loop_
_entity_poly.entity_id
_entity_poly.type
_entity_poly.pdbx_seq_one_letter_code
_entity_poly.pdbx_strand_id
1 'polypeptide(L)'
;MWLANLTLTQIYVPLTLTGGLTQMWSLSVEVAFYAALPVLALLGRRIPVGARVPAIAALAALSWAWGWLPLDAGSGINPLTWPPAFFSWFAAGMLLAEWAYSPVGLPHRWARRRVAMAVTALLGYLVAASPLAGPEGLVPGTAAQFAVKTAMGSLVAFALVAPLVLDRPDTSHRLLGSPAMVTLGRWSYGLFIWHLAALAMVFPVIGAFPFTGRMPTVLVLTLIFGFAIAAVSYALVESPCREALRRWERRNEPISVGELQADAIAP
;
A
#
# COMPACT_ATOMS: atom_id res chain seq x y z
N MET A 1 6.64 19.77 13.80
CA MET A 1 6.63 19.35 12.38
C MET A 1 7.57 18.17 12.13
N TRP A 2 8.89 18.31 12.29
CA TRP A 2 9.87 17.26 12.00
C TRP A 2 9.66 15.95 12.78
N LEU A 3 9.44 16.03 14.10
CA LEU A 3 9.19 14.84 14.91
C LEU A 3 8.00 14.04 14.39
N ALA A 4 6.88 14.70 14.10
CA ALA A 4 5.67 14.04 13.59
C ALA A 4 5.89 13.34 12.24
N ASN A 5 6.73 13.90 11.35
CA ASN A 5 7.06 13.26 10.07
C ASN A 5 8.05 12.09 10.26
N LEU A 6 9.00 12.20 11.19
CA LEU A 6 9.95 11.12 11.52
C LEU A 6 9.27 9.95 12.24
N THR A 7 8.30 10.23 13.11
CA THR A 7 7.53 9.22 13.84
C THR A 7 6.29 8.75 13.07
N LEU A 8 6.05 9.29 11.87
CA LEU A 8 4.92 8.94 11.02
C LEU A 8 3.55 9.18 11.67
N THR A 9 3.44 10.21 12.51
CA THR A 9 2.22 10.61 13.21
C THR A 9 1.62 11.91 12.65
N GLN A 10 2.10 12.40 11.51
CA GLN A 10 1.71 13.67 10.90
C GLN A 10 0.21 13.77 10.54
N ILE A 11 -0.49 12.65 10.39
CA ILE A 11 -1.95 12.64 10.16
C ILE A 11 -2.78 12.99 11.40
N TYR A 12 -2.15 12.99 12.59
CA TYR A 12 -2.79 13.28 13.87
C TYR A 12 -2.44 14.66 14.42
N VAL A 13 -1.47 15.36 13.79
CA VAL A 13 -0.99 16.67 14.25
C VAL A 13 -1.29 17.73 13.18
N PRO A 14 -2.01 18.81 13.50
CA PRO A 14 -2.39 19.84 12.53
C PRO A 14 -1.18 20.39 11.77
N LEU A 15 -1.35 20.66 10.47
CA LEU A 15 -0.37 21.38 9.63
C LEU A 15 1.02 20.72 9.54
N THR A 16 1.12 19.41 9.79
CA THR A 16 2.40 18.68 9.70
C THR A 16 2.59 17.87 8.42
N LEU A 17 1.60 17.87 7.52
CA LEU A 17 1.73 17.36 6.16
C LEU A 17 2.57 18.31 5.31
N THR A 18 3.85 17.98 5.16
CA THR A 18 4.82 18.82 4.45
C THR A 18 4.53 18.84 2.95
N GLY A 19 4.61 20.02 2.33
CA GLY A 19 4.45 20.18 0.88
C GLY A 19 5.44 19.33 0.10
N GLY A 20 4.98 18.66 -0.95
CA GLY A 20 5.78 17.69 -1.73
C GLY A 20 5.91 16.29 -1.09
N LEU A 21 5.46 16.13 0.16
CA LEU A 21 5.45 14.86 0.91
C LEU A 21 4.07 14.52 1.48
N THR A 22 3.01 15.16 0.96
CA THR A 22 1.66 14.99 1.49
C THR A 22 1.18 13.55 1.39
N GLN A 23 1.60 12.79 0.37
CA GLN A 23 1.29 11.37 0.20
C GLN A 23 1.79 10.48 1.35
N MET A 24 2.75 10.95 2.17
CA MET A 24 3.24 10.18 3.32
C MET A 24 2.15 9.90 4.37
N TRP A 25 0.98 10.55 4.28
CA TRP A 25 -0.19 10.17 5.07
C TRP A 25 -0.50 8.66 4.96
N SER A 26 -0.34 8.05 3.78
CA SER A 26 -0.62 6.62 3.60
C SER A 26 0.42 5.74 4.30
N LEU A 27 1.66 6.21 4.43
CA LEU A 27 2.72 5.52 5.15
C LEU A 27 2.47 5.57 6.67
N SER A 28 1.93 6.68 7.19
CA SER A 28 1.42 6.73 8.58
C SER A 28 0.32 5.71 8.83
N VAL A 29 -0.62 5.59 7.88
CA VAL A 29 -1.71 4.60 7.95
C VAL A 29 -1.16 3.18 7.95
N GLU A 30 -0.19 2.90 7.09
CA GLU A 30 0.46 1.58 6.97
C GLU A 30 1.20 1.19 8.26
N VAL A 31 2.02 2.09 8.82
CA VAL A 31 2.73 1.82 10.08
C VAL A 31 1.74 1.63 11.24
N ALA A 32 0.68 2.43 11.31
CA ALA A 32 -0.36 2.26 12.32
C ALA A 32 -1.09 0.91 12.17
N PHE A 33 -1.37 0.47 10.93
CA PHE A 33 -1.94 -0.84 10.67
C PHE A 33 -1.02 -1.97 11.15
N TYR A 34 0.26 -1.94 10.79
CA TYR A 34 1.21 -2.98 11.21
C TYR A 34 1.47 -2.97 12.72
N ALA A 35 1.44 -1.81 13.36
CA ALA A 35 1.50 -1.70 14.81
C ALA A 35 0.24 -2.30 15.49
N ALA A 36 -0.94 -2.16 14.87
CA ALA A 36 -2.18 -2.75 15.37
C ALA A 36 -2.33 -4.24 15.05
N LEU A 37 -1.64 -4.74 14.01
CA LEU A 37 -1.78 -6.10 13.49
C LEU A 37 -1.58 -7.21 14.55
N PRO A 38 -0.60 -7.14 15.48
CA PRO A 38 -0.46 -8.14 16.54
C PRO A 38 -1.70 -8.20 17.45
N VAL A 39 -2.29 -7.05 17.78
CA VAL A 39 -3.52 -6.99 18.59
C VAL A 39 -4.69 -7.58 17.83
N LEU A 40 -4.85 -7.21 16.56
CA LEU A 40 -5.88 -7.79 15.68
C LEU A 40 -5.71 -9.30 15.54
N ALA A 41 -4.49 -9.80 15.42
CA ALA A 41 -4.19 -11.22 15.36
C ALA A 41 -4.55 -11.93 16.68
N LEU A 42 -4.21 -11.35 17.84
CA LEU A 42 -4.58 -11.88 19.15
C LEU A 42 -6.10 -11.95 19.34
N LEU A 43 -6.83 -10.92 18.92
CA LEU A 43 -8.29 -10.91 18.93
C LEU A 43 -8.85 -11.97 17.96
N GLY A 44 -8.27 -12.06 16.76
CA GLY A 44 -8.64 -13.03 15.72
C GLY A 44 -8.44 -14.49 16.14
N ARG A 45 -7.54 -14.79 17.09
CA ARG A 45 -7.38 -16.15 17.65
C ARG A 45 -8.65 -16.69 18.31
N ARG A 46 -9.52 -15.80 18.81
CA ARG A 46 -10.80 -16.18 19.44
C ARG A 46 -11.89 -16.48 18.40
N ILE A 47 -11.68 -16.12 17.14
CA ILE A 47 -12.64 -16.32 16.06
C ILE A 47 -12.39 -17.71 15.45
N PRO A 48 -13.43 -18.58 15.37
CA PRO A 48 -13.34 -19.86 14.67
C PRO A 48 -12.85 -19.68 13.23
N VAL A 49 -12.04 -20.61 12.72
CA VAL A 49 -11.42 -20.51 11.38
C VAL A 49 -12.45 -20.20 10.28
N GLY A 50 -13.60 -20.88 10.29
CA GLY A 50 -14.68 -20.64 9.32
C GLY A 50 -15.34 -19.24 9.42
N ALA A 51 -15.18 -18.56 10.55
CA ALA A 51 -15.75 -17.23 10.79
C ALA A 51 -14.75 -16.08 10.55
N ARG A 52 -13.47 -16.36 10.28
CA ARG A 52 -12.45 -15.32 10.07
C ARG A 52 -12.68 -14.51 8.81
N VAL A 53 -12.90 -15.19 7.68
CA VAL A 53 -13.21 -14.57 6.39
C VAL A 53 -14.43 -13.63 6.49
N PRO A 54 -15.60 -14.08 6.98
CA PRO A 54 -16.74 -13.18 7.11
C PRO A 54 -16.51 -12.07 8.15
N ALA A 55 -15.76 -12.31 9.24
CA ALA A 55 -15.43 -11.26 10.20
C ALA A 55 -14.54 -10.17 9.59
N ILE A 56 -13.49 -10.54 8.84
CA ILE A 56 -12.62 -9.61 8.13
C ILE A 56 -13.43 -8.83 7.08
N ALA A 57 -14.29 -9.52 6.32
CA ALA A 57 -15.15 -8.89 5.32
C ALA A 57 -16.16 -7.90 5.96
N ALA A 58 -16.73 -8.24 7.13
CA ALA A 58 -17.62 -7.36 7.86
C ALA A 58 -16.90 -6.10 8.37
N LEU A 59 -15.68 -6.24 8.92
CA LEU A 59 -14.87 -5.08 9.31
C LEU A 59 -14.44 -4.23 8.11
N ALA A 60 -14.15 -4.85 6.96
CA ALA A 60 -13.88 -4.15 5.72
C ALA A 60 -15.10 -3.33 5.26
N ALA A 61 -16.31 -3.91 5.31
CA ALA A 61 -17.53 -3.19 4.98
C ALA A 61 -17.81 -2.04 5.97
N LEU A 62 -17.56 -2.26 7.26
CA LEU A 62 -17.69 -1.21 8.28
C LEU A 62 -16.71 -0.05 8.04
N SER A 63 -15.51 -0.31 7.51
CA SER A 63 -14.54 0.74 7.17
C SER A 63 -15.07 1.73 6.14
N TRP A 64 -15.94 1.30 5.22
CA TRP A 64 -16.55 2.20 4.25
C TRP A 64 -17.49 3.21 4.92
N ALA A 65 -18.11 2.82 6.04
CA ALA A 65 -19.00 3.67 6.82
C ALA A 65 -18.25 4.80 7.58
N TRP A 66 -16.91 4.80 7.58
CA TRP A 66 -16.11 5.77 8.32
C TRP A 66 -16.43 7.23 7.97
N GLY A 67 -16.72 7.51 6.70
CA GLY A 67 -17.03 8.86 6.23
C GLY A 67 -18.31 9.48 6.82
N TRP A 68 -19.20 8.68 7.41
CA TRP A 68 -20.43 9.16 8.03
C TRP A 68 -20.29 9.44 9.53
N LEU A 69 -19.16 9.08 10.13
CA LEU A 69 -18.95 9.33 11.55
C LEU A 69 -18.70 10.84 11.76
N PRO A 70 -19.45 11.53 12.64
CA PRO A 70 -19.31 12.96 12.87
C PRO A 70 -18.07 13.26 13.73
N LEU A 71 -16.89 13.00 13.17
CA LEU A 71 -15.61 13.26 13.83
C LEU A 71 -15.19 14.70 13.57
N ASP A 72 -15.29 15.54 14.61
CA ASP A 72 -14.66 16.86 14.61
C ASP A 72 -13.26 16.74 15.22
N ALA A 73 -12.25 16.72 14.36
CA ALA A 73 -10.84 16.65 14.76
C ALA A 73 -10.16 18.04 14.82
N GLY A 74 -10.92 19.13 14.62
CA GLY A 74 -10.37 20.47 14.55
C GLY A 74 -9.66 20.82 13.24
N SER A 75 -9.26 22.08 13.11
CA SER A 75 -8.71 22.63 11.86
C SER A 75 -7.37 21.97 11.49
N GLY A 76 -7.24 21.55 10.22
CA GLY A 76 -5.98 21.03 9.68
C GLY A 76 -5.73 19.54 9.94
N ILE A 77 -6.70 18.82 10.51
CA ILE A 77 -6.71 17.36 10.63
C ILE A 77 -7.82 16.80 9.75
N ASN A 78 -7.53 15.73 9.01
CA ASN A 78 -8.51 15.03 8.20
C ASN A 78 -8.76 13.61 8.73
N PRO A 79 -9.85 13.37 9.49
CA PRO A 79 -10.19 12.04 10.00
C PRO A 79 -10.35 10.98 8.91
N LEU A 80 -10.62 11.37 7.66
CA LEU A 80 -10.72 10.44 6.54
C LEU A 80 -9.35 9.86 6.12
N THR A 81 -8.25 10.41 6.63
CA THR A 81 -6.89 9.88 6.43
C THR A 81 -6.46 8.91 7.53
N TRP A 82 -7.34 8.55 8.47
CA TRP A 82 -7.00 7.68 9.59
C TRP A 82 -7.08 6.18 9.23
N PRO A 83 -6.37 5.31 9.96
CA PRO A 83 -6.29 3.89 9.61
C PRO A 83 -7.63 3.16 9.45
N PRO A 84 -8.65 3.39 10.31
CA PRO A 84 -9.94 2.73 10.16
C PRO A 84 -10.62 3.01 8.82
N ALA A 85 -10.38 4.19 8.22
CA ALA A 85 -10.98 4.61 6.96
C ALA A 85 -10.50 3.77 5.76
N PHE A 86 -9.30 3.20 5.85
CA PHE A 86 -8.67 2.39 4.80
C PHE A 86 -8.54 0.91 5.16
N PHE A 87 -9.16 0.48 6.26
CA PHE A 87 -9.05 -0.91 6.71
C PHE A 87 -9.45 -1.91 5.63
N SER A 88 -10.43 -1.60 4.78
CA SER A 88 -10.82 -2.46 3.63
C SER A 88 -9.67 -2.78 2.67
N TRP A 89 -8.69 -1.89 2.48
CA TRP A 89 -7.54 -2.13 1.60
C TRP A 89 -6.61 -3.18 2.20
N PHE A 90 -6.35 -3.09 3.50
CA PHE A 90 -5.58 -4.10 4.24
C PHE A 90 -6.34 -5.41 4.36
N ALA A 91 -7.67 -5.34 4.58
CA ALA A 91 -8.53 -6.50 4.65
C ALA A 91 -8.50 -7.32 3.35
N ALA A 92 -8.37 -6.69 2.18
CA ALA A 92 -8.15 -7.41 0.93
C ALA A 92 -6.91 -8.32 1.00
N GLY A 93 -5.80 -7.82 1.53
CA GLY A 93 -4.58 -8.61 1.78
C GLY A 93 -4.78 -9.69 2.86
N MET A 94 -5.48 -9.38 3.95
CA MET A 94 -5.79 -10.35 5.02
C MET A 94 -6.65 -11.51 4.52
N LEU A 95 -7.66 -11.23 3.69
CA LEU A 95 -8.49 -12.25 3.05
C LEU A 95 -7.67 -13.15 2.12
N LEU A 96 -6.77 -12.55 1.33
CA LEU A 96 -5.83 -13.32 0.49
C LEU A 96 -4.91 -14.20 1.33
N ALA A 97 -4.43 -13.72 2.48
CA ALA A 97 -3.61 -14.51 3.39
C ALA A 97 -4.39 -15.71 3.97
N GLU A 98 -5.63 -15.52 4.41
CA GLU A 98 -6.49 -16.63 4.89
C GLU A 98 -6.75 -17.65 3.78
N TRP A 99 -6.98 -17.19 2.54
CA TRP A 99 -7.21 -18.09 1.41
C TRP A 99 -5.95 -18.79 0.92
N ALA A 100 -4.77 -18.17 1.02
CA ALA A 100 -3.50 -18.77 0.57
C ALA A 100 -3.17 -20.09 1.30
N TYR A 101 -3.65 -20.24 2.55
CA TYR A 101 -3.49 -21.48 3.34
C TYR A 101 -4.76 -22.32 3.45
N SER A 102 -5.83 -21.92 2.75
CA SER A 102 -7.09 -22.67 2.69
C SER A 102 -7.09 -23.67 1.53
N PRO A 103 -7.90 -24.75 1.62
CA PRO A 103 -8.13 -25.61 0.47
C PRO A 103 -8.62 -24.83 -0.76
N VAL A 104 -8.36 -25.38 -1.96
CA VAL A 104 -8.72 -24.74 -3.24
C VAL A 104 -10.23 -24.58 -3.38
N GLY A 105 -10.74 -23.42 -2.97
CA GLY A 105 -12.15 -23.04 -3.04
C GLY A 105 -12.52 -22.17 -4.25
N LEU A 106 -13.73 -21.60 -4.20
CA LEU A 106 -14.21 -20.62 -5.18
C LEU A 106 -13.28 -19.40 -5.35
N PRO A 107 -12.69 -18.80 -4.27
CA PRO A 107 -11.79 -17.66 -4.40
C PRO A 107 -10.58 -17.95 -5.29
N HIS A 108 -9.99 -19.14 -5.16
CA HIS A 108 -8.87 -19.59 -5.98
C HIS A 108 -9.26 -19.73 -7.45
N ARG A 109 -10.44 -20.31 -7.74
CA ARG A 109 -10.94 -20.48 -9.11
C ARG A 109 -11.18 -19.13 -9.78
N TRP A 110 -11.70 -18.16 -9.04
CA TRP A 110 -11.92 -16.80 -9.51
C TRP A 110 -10.59 -16.06 -9.74
N ALA A 111 -9.67 -16.10 -8.78
CA ALA A 111 -8.36 -15.45 -8.88
C ALA A 111 -7.54 -15.93 -10.09
N ARG A 112 -7.70 -17.20 -10.48
CA ARG A 112 -7.04 -17.78 -11.67
C ARG A 112 -7.60 -17.30 -13.00
N ARG A 113 -8.80 -16.71 -13.02
CA ARG A 113 -9.39 -16.09 -14.22
C ARG A 113 -8.79 -14.71 -14.43
N ARG A 114 -7.51 -14.66 -14.84
CA ARG A 114 -6.72 -13.42 -14.97
C ARG A 114 -7.42 -12.31 -15.77
N VAL A 115 -8.10 -12.65 -16.86
CA VAL A 115 -8.85 -11.68 -17.65
C VAL A 115 -10.04 -11.12 -16.86
N ALA A 116 -10.81 -11.97 -16.18
CA ALA A 116 -11.91 -11.51 -15.33
C ALA A 116 -11.39 -10.59 -14.22
N MET A 117 -10.28 -10.97 -13.57
CA MET A 117 -9.64 -10.17 -12.53
C MET A 117 -9.12 -8.83 -13.06
N ALA A 118 -8.51 -8.81 -14.25
CA ALA A 118 -8.08 -7.58 -14.92
C ALA A 118 -9.26 -6.68 -15.29
N VAL A 119 -10.36 -7.26 -15.78
CA VAL A 119 -11.60 -6.51 -16.06
C VAL A 119 -12.21 -5.97 -14.77
N THR A 120 -12.24 -6.74 -13.69
CA THR A 120 -12.69 -6.27 -12.37
C THR A 120 -11.84 -5.11 -11.86
N ALA A 121 -10.51 -5.21 -11.97
CA ALA A 121 -9.60 -4.12 -11.60
C ALA A 121 -9.83 -2.87 -12.48
N LEU A 122 -9.98 -3.04 -13.79
CA LEU A 122 -10.25 -1.93 -14.71
C LEU A 122 -11.58 -1.26 -14.40
N LEU A 123 -12.66 -2.02 -14.24
CA LEU A 123 -13.98 -1.47 -13.91
C LEU A 123 -13.97 -0.77 -12.55
N GLY A 124 -13.35 -1.37 -11.53
CA GLY A 124 -13.18 -0.74 -10.23
C GLY A 124 -12.40 0.57 -10.32
N TYR A 125 -11.31 0.59 -11.10
CA TYR A 125 -10.53 1.81 -11.36
C TYR A 125 -11.35 2.88 -12.09
N LEU A 126 -12.13 2.51 -13.12
CA LEU A 126 -12.97 3.45 -13.86
C LEU A 126 -14.05 4.06 -12.96
N VAL A 127 -14.67 3.28 -12.08
CA VAL A 127 -15.61 3.81 -11.08
C VAL A 127 -14.89 4.72 -10.08
N ALA A 128 -13.72 4.33 -9.58
CA ALA A 128 -12.90 5.13 -8.67
C ALA A 128 -12.38 6.44 -9.29
N ALA A 129 -12.20 6.48 -10.61
CA ALA A 129 -11.79 7.64 -11.37
C ALA A 129 -12.98 8.50 -11.85
N SER A 130 -14.22 8.07 -11.60
CA SER A 130 -15.43 8.78 -11.99
C SER A 130 -15.92 9.73 -10.89
N PRO A 131 -16.84 10.67 -11.21
CA PRO A 131 -17.48 11.54 -10.22
C PRO A 131 -18.21 10.81 -9.08
N LEU A 132 -18.52 9.52 -9.27
CA LEU A 132 -19.12 8.66 -8.23
C LEU A 132 -18.20 8.48 -7.01
N ALA A 133 -16.89 8.62 -7.20
CA ALA A 133 -15.87 8.45 -6.16
C ALA A 133 -15.31 9.79 -5.64
N GLY A 134 -15.84 10.92 -6.10
CA GLY A 134 -15.46 12.24 -5.62
C GLY A 134 -15.49 13.31 -6.71
N PRO A 135 -15.62 14.59 -6.34
CA PRO A 135 -15.51 15.68 -7.29
C PRO A 135 -14.09 15.79 -7.87
N GLU A 136 -13.99 16.39 -9.04
CA GLU A 136 -12.70 16.72 -9.65
C GLU A 136 -11.99 17.82 -8.83
N GLY A 137 -10.67 17.72 -8.72
CA GLY A 137 -9.84 18.70 -8.02
C GLY A 137 -9.69 18.45 -6.52
N LEU A 138 -9.52 19.52 -5.74
CA LEU A 138 -9.24 19.49 -4.30
C LEU A 138 -10.47 19.85 -3.45
N VAL A 139 -11.66 19.57 -3.97
CA VAL A 139 -12.92 19.84 -3.28
C VAL A 139 -13.26 18.65 -2.37
N PRO A 140 -13.70 18.89 -1.11
CA PRO A 140 -14.17 17.81 -0.25
C PRO A 140 -15.32 17.03 -0.90
N GLY A 141 -15.15 15.72 -1.01
CA GLY A 141 -16.21 14.81 -1.43
C GLY A 141 -17.18 14.48 -0.31
N THR A 142 -18.37 13.98 -0.68
CA THR A 142 -19.35 13.46 0.28
C THR A 142 -18.89 12.15 0.92
N ALA A 143 -19.47 11.78 2.06
CA ALA A 143 -19.23 10.48 2.71
C ALA A 143 -19.50 9.29 1.78
N ALA A 144 -20.55 9.37 0.96
CA ALA A 144 -20.88 8.34 -0.03
C ALA A 144 -19.80 8.21 -1.11
N GLN A 145 -19.30 9.33 -1.64
CA GLN A 145 -18.20 9.32 -2.61
C GLN A 145 -16.91 8.75 -2.02
N PHE A 146 -16.61 9.08 -0.75
CA PHE A 146 -15.49 8.47 -0.03
C PHE A 146 -15.65 6.95 0.11
N ALA A 147 -16.84 6.48 0.46
CA ALA A 147 -17.15 5.06 0.57
C ALA A 147 -17.00 4.33 -0.78
N VAL A 148 -17.51 4.92 -1.86
CA VAL A 148 -17.33 4.38 -3.23
C VAL A 148 -15.85 4.30 -3.57
N LYS A 149 -15.08 5.37 -3.33
CA LYS A 149 -13.65 5.42 -3.61
C LYS A 149 -12.86 4.37 -2.85
N THR A 150 -13.11 4.22 -1.56
CA THR A 150 -12.42 3.23 -0.71
C THR A 150 -12.85 1.80 -1.05
N ALA A 151 -14.13 1.55 -1.30
CA ALA A 151 -14.64 0.25 -1.75
C ALA A 151 -14.02 -0.16 -3.08
N MET A 152 -14.02 0.73 -4.09
CA MET A 152 -13.39 0.45 -5.38
C MET A 152 -11.87 0.29 -5.25
N GLY A 153 -11.20 1.09 -4.41
CA GLY A 153 -9.79 0.90 -4.09
C GLY A 153 -9.49 -0.50 -3.51
N SER A 154 -10.34 -0.99 -2.59
CA SER A 154 -10.20 -2.34 -2.02
C SER A 154 -10.41 -3.43 -3.07
N LEU A 155 -11.37 -3.23 -3.98
CA LEU A 155 -11.66 -4.14 -5.09
C LEU A 155 -10.48 -4.19 -6.07
N VAL A 156 -9.92 -3.04 -6.43
CA VAL A 156 -8.74 -2.94 -7.31
C VAL A 156 -7.53 -3.62 -6.66
N ALA A 157 -7.26 -3.32 -5.39
CA ALA A 157 -6.16 -3.94 -4.64
C ALA A 157 -6.31 -5.47 -4.60
N PHE A 158 -7.50 -5.96 -4.24
CA PHE A 158 -7.80 -7.38 -4.28
C PHE A 158 -7.59 -7.95 -5.69
N ALA A 159 -8.13 -7.29 -6.71
CA ALA A 159 -8.17 -7.83 -8.05
C ALA A 159 -6.79 -7.93 -8.72
N LEU A 160 -5.89 -7.01 -8.40
CA LEU A 160 -4.51 -7.01 -8.87
C LEU A 160 -3.65 -8.05 -8.14
N VAL A 161 -3.87 -8.25 -6.84
CA VAL A 161 -3.00 -9.10 -5.99
C VAL A 161 -3.47 -10.57 -5.97
N ALA A 162 -4.78 -10.83 -6.03
CA ALA A 162 -5.32 -12.19 -5.93
C ALA A 162 -4.74 -13.18 -6.96
N PRO A 163 -4.54 -12.82 -8.25
CA PRO A 163 -3.95 -13.72 -9.24
C PRO A 163 -2.46 -13.98 -9.03
N LEU A 164 -1.79 -13.21 -8.17
CA LEU A 164 -0.38 -13.41 -7.84
C LEU A 164 -0.22 -14.29 -6.59
N VAL A 165 -1.17 -14.20 -5.67
CA VAL A 165 -1.13 -14.92 -4.37
C VAL A 165 -1.83 -16.28 -4.43
N LEU A 166 -2.98 -16.38 -5.12
CA LEU A 166 -3.83 -17.59 -5.12
C LEU A 166 -3.66 -18.48 -6.37
N ASP A 167 -2.69 -18.16 -7.23
CA ASP A 167 -2.35 -18.98 -8.39
C ASP A 167 -1.54 -20.23 -7.97
N ARG A 168 -1.19 -21.11 -8.92
CA ARG A 168 -0.30 -22.24 -8.63
C ARG A 168 1.11 -21.73 -8.34
N PRO A 169 1.82 -22.35 -7.38
CA PRO A 169 3.23 -22.04 -7.10
C PRO A 169 4.13 -22.07 -8.35
N ASP A 170 3.83 -22.96 -9.31
CA ASP A 170 4.62 -23.14 -10.53
C ASP A 170 4.28 -22.16 -11.66
N THR A 171 3.30 -21.28 -11.47
CA THR A 171 2.88 -20.40 -12.57
C THR A 171 3.90 -19.29 -12.79
N SER A 172 4.64 -19.36 -13.90
CA SER A 172 5.58 -18.29 -14.25
C SER A 172 4.86 -16.98 -14.62
N HIS A 173 5.30 -15.89 -14.00
CA HIS A 173 4.87 -14.53 -14.34
C HIS A 173 5.95 -13.84 -15.19
N ARG A 174 6.08 -14.21 -16.46
CA ARG A 174 7.18 -13.75 -17.35
C ARG A 174 7.38 -12.23 -17.39
N LEU A 175 6.29 -11.47 -17.38
CA LEU A 175 6.35 -10.00 -17.39
C LEU A 175 6.82 -9.44 -16.04
N LEU A 176 6.16 -9.83 -14.94
CA LEU A 176 6.48 -9.34 -13.59
C LEU A 176 7.84 -9.84 -13.07
N GLY A 177 8.25 -11.03 -13.48
CA GLY A 177 9.56 -11.61 -13.20
C GLY A 177 10.68 -11.13 -14.13
N SER A 178 10.37 -10.25 -15.10
CA SER A 178 11.41 -9.70 -15.98
C SER A 178 12.38 -8.80 -15.17
N PRO A 179 13.67 -8.73 -15.56
CA PRO A 179 14.65 -7.89 -14.86
C PRO A 179 14.23 -6.42 -14.75
N ALA A 180 13.52 -5.91 -15.77
CA ALA A 180 12.99 -4.56 -15.79
C ALA A 180 11.90 -4.35 -14.72
N MET A 181 10.91 -5.25 -14.64
CA MET A 181 9.86 -5.15 -13.63
C MET A 181 10.39 -5.35 -12.21
N VAL A 182 11.34 -6.25 -12.02
CA VAL A 182 12.01 -6.44 -10.72
C VAL A 182 12.79 -5.18 -10.31
N THR A 183 13.48 -4.55 -11.25
CA THR A 183 14.20 -3.28 -10.99
C THR A 183 13.22 -2.15 -10.65
N LEU A 184 12.12 -2.02 -11.39
CA LEU A 184 11.07 -1.05 -11.07
C LEU A 184 10.43 -1.33 -9.70
N GLY A 185 10.23 -2.61 -9.34
CA GLY A 185 9.78 -3.01 -8.01
C GLY A 185 10.74 -2.56 -6.92
N ARG A 186 12.06 -2.66 -7.15
CA ARG A 186 13.08 -2.17 -6.21
C ARG A 186 13.06 -0.65 -6.06
N TRP A 187 12.77 0.09 -7.12
CA TRP A 187 12.66 1.55 -7.07
C TRP A 187 11.29 2.05 -6.62
N SER A 188 10.29 1.18 -6.52
CA SER A 188 8.89 1.56 -6.26
C SER A 188 8.71 2.35 -4.97
N TYR A 189 9.44 1.98 -3.91
CA TYR A 189 9.43 2.70 -2.64
C TYR A 189 10.01 4.11 -2.77
N GLY A 190 11.16 4.25 -3.43
CA GLY A 190 11.74 5.57 -3.74
C GLY A 190 10.80 6.42 -4.60
N LEU A 191 10.16 5.82 -5.60
CA LEU A 191 9.18 6.53 -6.45
C LEU A 191 7.98 7.00 -5.62
N PHE A 192 7.45 6.16 -4.72
CA PHE A 192 6.38 6.55 -3.80
C PHE A 192 6.76 7.74 -2.91
N ILE A 193 7.99 7.81 -2.40
CA ILE A 193 8.45 8.95 -1.59
C ILE A 193 8.65 10.21 -2.45
N TRP A 194 9.26 10.10 -3.62
CA TRP A 194 9.76 11.26 -4.33
C TRP A 194 8.83 11.80 -5.41
N HIS A 195 7.78 11.08 -5.84
CA HIS A 195 6.97 11.51 -6.98
C HIS A 195 6.21 12.82 -6.76
N LEU A 196 5.69 13.12 -5.56
CA LEU A 196 5.03 14.41 -5.32
C LEU A 196 6.02 15.57 -5.24
N ALA A 197 7.23 15.32 -4.72
CA ALA A 197 8.32 16.30 -4.76
C ALA A 197 8.76 16.57 -6.21
N ALA A 198 8.88 15.51 -7.03
CA ALA A 198 9.15 15.62 -8.45
C ALA A 198 8.04 16.40 -9.18
N LEU A 199 6.76 16.10 -8.89
CA LEU A 199 5.61 16.83 -9.43
C LEU A 199 5.68 18.32 -9.06
N ALA A 200 5.98 18.64 -7.79
CA ALA A 200 6.12 20.01 -7.33
C ALA A 200 7.27 20.76 -8.03
N MET A 201 8.36 20.07 -8.36
CA MET A 201 9.50 20.63 -9.12
C MET A 201 9.17 20.88 -10.59
N VAL A 202 8.35 20.03 -11.22
CA VAL A 202 7.99 20.16 -12.64
C VAL A 202 7.29 21.48 -12.95
N PHE A 203 6.39 21.94 -12.07
CA PHE A 203 5.61 23.16 -12.31
C PHE A 203 6.47 24.43 -12.51
N PRO A 204 7.43 24.75 -11.62
CA PRO A 204 8.42 25.81 -11.86
C PRO A 204 9.25 25.61 -13.13
N VAL A 205 9.69 24.38 -13.43
CA VAL A 205 10.54 24.07 -14.60
C VAL A 205 9.86 24.44 -15.92
N ILE A 206 8.56 24.17 -16.03
CA ILE A 206 7.79 24.46 -17.26
C ILE A 206 7.08 25.81 -17.23
N GLY A 207 7.26 26.59 -16.15
CA GLY A 207 6.60 27.89 -15.96
C GLY A 207 5.07 27.81 -15.97
N ALA A 208 4.49 26.73 -15.44
CA ALA A 208 3.05 26.51 -15.44
C ALA A 208 2.49 26.39 -14.02
N PHE A 209 1.25 26.84 -13.85
CA PHE A 209 0.49 26.60 -12.62
C PHE A 209 -0.21 25.24 -12.66
N PRO A 210 -0.50 24.63 -11.50
CA PRO A 210 -1.39 23.48 -11.40
C PRO A 210 -2.73 23.72 -12.07
N PHE A 211 -3.36 22.67 -12.59
CA PHE A 211 -4.69 22.70 -13.21
C PHE A 211 -4.81 23.53 -14.51
N THR A 212 -3.72 23.70 -15.25
CA THR A 212 -3.68 24.43 -16.55
C THR A 212 -3.88 23.54 -17.78
N GLY A 213 -4.30 22.28 -17.61
CA GLY A 213 -4.57 21.35 -18.72
C GLY A 213 -3.33 20.65 -19.33
N ARG A 214 -2.12 20.92 -18.84
CA ARG A 214 -0.85 20.33 -19.34
C ARG A 214 -0.55 18.92 -18.83
N MET A 215 -1.58 18.10 -18.64
CA MET A 215 -1.49 16.80 -17.95
C MET A 215 -0.44 15.85 -18.57
N PRO A 216 -0.40 15.63 -19.91
CA PRO A 216 0.57 14.70 -20.50
C PRO A 216 2.03 15.13 -20.28
N THR A 217 2.32 16.43 -20.45
CA THR A 217 3.66 16.98 -20.22
C THR A 217 4.07 16.85 -18.76
N VAL A 218 3.18 17.24 -17.84
CA VAL A 218 3.44 17.13 -16.40
C VAL A 218 3.65 15.67 -15.99
N LEU A 219 2.82 14.74 -16.49
CA LEU A 219 2.94 13.32 -16.22
C LEU A 219 4.30 12.76 -16.68
N VAL A 220 4.67 12.99 -17.95
CA VAL A 220 5.93 12.48 -18.52
C VAL A 220 7.13 13.02 -17.75
N LEU A 221 7.18 14.33 -17.50
CA LEU A 221 8.28 14.94 -16.75
C LEU A 221 8.33 14.45 -15.30
N THR A 222 7.18 14.32 -14.63
CA THR A 222 7.09 13.79 -13.27
C THR A 222 7.59 12.36 -13.19
N LEU A 223 7.26 11.51 -14.18
CA LEU A 223 7.77 10.15 -14.24
C LEU A 223 9.28 10.14 -14.45
N ILE A 224 9.81 10.95 -15.37
CA ILE A 224 11.26 11.02 -15.63
C ILE A 224 12.01 11.46 -14.37
N PHE A 225 11.63 12.58 -13.76
CA PHE A 225 12.27 13.07 -12.54
C PHE A 225 12.05 12.11 -11.37
N GLY A 226 10.85 11.56 -11.22
CA GLY A 226 10.52 10.59 -10.17
C GLY A 226 11.37 9.33 -10.25
N PHE A 227 11.53 8.73 -11.44
CA PHE A 227 12.39 7.57 -11.62
C PHE A 227 13.87 7.90 -11.44
N ALA A 228 14.34 9.05 -11.92
CA ALA A 228 15.73 9.47 -11.74
C ALA A 228 16.07 9.62 -10.25
N ILE A 229 15.23 10.35 -9.50
CA ILE A 229 15.42 10.57 -8.06
C ILE A 229 15.28 9.24 -7.29
N ALA A 230 14.29 8.40 -7.65
CA ALA A 230 14.11 7.09 -7.03
C ALA A 230 15.31 6.17 -7.24
N ALA A 231 15.88 6.13 -8.45
CA ALA A 231 17.06 5.32 -8.76
C ALA A 231 18.29 5.79 -7.97
N VAL A 232 18.51 7.11 -7.88
CA VAL A 232 19.60 7.70 -7.09
C VAL A 232 19.41 7.42 -5.60
N SER A 233 18.20 7.64 -5.06
CA SER A 233 17.86 7.35 -3.67
C SER A 233 18.05 5.87 -3.34
N TYR A 234 17.67 4.97 -4.25
CA TYR A 234 17.87 3.54 -4.09
C TYR A 234 19.36 3.18 -4.02
N ALA A 235 20.16 3.70 -4.96
CA ALA A 235 21.59 3.39 -5.04
C ALA A 235 22.39 3.96 -3.86
N LEU A 236 22.06 5.16 -3.37
CA LEU A 236 22.82 5.87 -2.35
C LEU A 236 22.34 5.62 -0.92
N VAL A 237 21.06 5.30 -0.73
CA VAL A 237 20.48 5.15 0.62
C VAL A 237 19.99 3.74 0.84
N GLU A 238 19.09 3.26 -0.02
CA GLU A 238 18.39 1.99 0.24
C GLU A 238 19.33 0.78 0.12
N SER A 239 20.11 0.71 -0.96
CA SER A 239 21.03 -0.41 -1.21
C SER A 239 22.15 -0.50 -0.16
N PRO A 240 22.83 0.61 0.23
CA PRO A 240 23.84 0.56 1.28
C PRO A 240 23.28 0.18 2.65
N CYS A 241 22.12 0.73 3.04
CA CYS A 241 21.46 0.38 4.30
C CYS A 241 21.03 -1.09 4.32
N ARG A 242 20.47 -1.60 3.20
CA ARG A 242 20.08 -3.00 3.06
C ARG A 242 21.27 -3.95 3.20
N GLU A 243 22.40 -3.65 2.55
CA GLU A 243 23.60 -4.48 2.65
C GLU A 243 24.28 -4.35 4.02
N ALA A 244 24.20 -3.18 4.67
CA ALA A 244 24.66 -3.01 6.05
C ALA A 244 23.84 -3.86 7.04
N LEU A 245 22.50 -3.85 6.92
CA LEU A 245 21.61 -4.69 7.72
C LEU A 245 21.89 -6.18 7.48
N ARG A 246 21.97 -6.61 6.23
CA ARG A 246 22.27 -8.01 5.88
C ARG A 246 23.64 -8.47 6.40
N ARG A 247 24.64 -7.58 6.46
CA ARG A 247 25.94 -7.86 7.09
C ARG A 247 25.87 -7.88 8.62
N TRP A 248 24.96 -7.14 9.23
CA TRP A 248 24.73 -7.20 10.67
C TRP A 248 23.98 -8.48 11.06
N GLU A 249 22.93 -8.86 10.34
CA GLU A 249 22.17 -10.10 10.57
C GLU A 249 23.08 -11.32 10.47
N ARG A 250 23.88 -11.44 9.40
CA ARG A 250 24.86 -12.54 9.25
C ARG A 250 25.92 -12.60 10.36
N ARG A 251 26.23 -11.48 11.02
CA ARG A 251 27.19 -11.44 12.14
C ARG A 251 26.55 -11.82 13.47
N ASN A 252 25.24 -11.62 13.59
CA ASN A 252 24.48 -11.82 14.81
C ASN A 252 23.55 -13.04 14.75
N GLU A 253 23.61 -13.80 13.66
CA GLU A 253 22.90 -15.06 13.51
C GLU A 253 23.46 -16.02 14.57
N PRO A 254 22.66 -16.37 15.60
CA PRO A 254 23.14 -17.31 16.61
C PRO A 254 23.37 -18.64 15.92
N ILE A 255 24.58 -19.20 16.08
CA ILE A 255 24.92 -20.55 15.61
C ILE A 255 23.75 -21.46 16.00
N SER A 256 23.12 -22.08 15.01
CA SER A 256 21.97 -22.92 15.29
C SER A 256 22.45 -24.10 16.14
N VAL A 257 21.69 -24.48 17.18
CA VAL A 257 22.06 -25.60 18.07
C VAL A 257 22.29 -26.90 17.28
N GLY A 258 21.73 -27.01 16.06
CA GLY A 258 21.98 -28.11 15.14
C GLY A 258 23.40 -28.15 14.55
N GLU A 259 24.07 -27.01 14.37
CA GLU A 259 25.46 -26.95 13.90
C GLU A 259 26.45 -27.33 15.01
N LEU A 260 26.17 -26.93 16.26
CA LEU A 260 26.95 -27.36 17.43
C LEU A 260 26.81 -28.87 17.69
N GLN A 261 25.66 -29.47 17.39
CA GLN A 261 25.46 -30.92 17.47
C GLN A 261 26.15 -31.67 16.32
N ALA A 262 26.22 -31.09 15.12
CA ALA A 262 26.94 -31.68 13.99
C ALA A 262 28.47 -31.66 14.21
N ASP A 263 29.01 -30.59 14.78
CA ASP A 263 30.44 -30.48 15.12
C ASP A 263 30.84 -31.34 16.33
N ALA A 264 29.92 -31.60 17.27
CA ALA A 264 30.18 -32.48 18.41
C ALA A 264 30.10 -33.99 18.06
N ILE A 265 29.55 -34.35 16.90
CA ILE A 265 29.36 -35.74 16.45
C ILE A 265 30.37 -36.13 15.35
N ALA A 266 31.10 -35.17 14.78
CA ALA A 266 32.20 -35.45 13.85
C ALA A 266 33.47 -35.91 14.62
N PRO A 267 33.98 -37.13 14.38
CA PRO A 267 35.22 -37.63 15.00
C PRO A 267 36.49 -36.99 14.43
#